data_AF-A0A929IP99-F1
#
_entry.id   AF-A0A929IP99-F1
#
_cell.length_a   1.000
_cell.length_b   1.000
_cell.length_c   1.000
_cell.angle_alpha   90.00
_cell.angle_beta   90.00
_cell.angle_gamma   90.00
#
_symmetry.space_group_name_H-M   'P 1'
#
loop_
_entity.id
_entity.type
_entity.pdbx_description
1 polymer ?
#
loop_
_entity_poly.entity_id
_entity_poly.type
_entity_poly.pdbx_seq_one_letter_code
_entity_poly.pdbx_strand_id
1 'polypeptide(L)'
;MKHRINSRTRLKGRMSRLFTRMFYSGDPRGWGDYHIVPGSGDTLWVHSHGLDNYDLLNFEFEGVPSDLRSDAVDLMLALVRHGKADQHLEVEGNFSGALSVDEPGFLQVGTLRDTNHGDAEHRGLLRVVDRGEPMGAGFPARLFASHLAARAEEISSAKQRERKFRRALEIFPGEPASADLRVDDSGGGWDMTELQQTSNLAARIGLADALLDLDERDEGLQVFEEAIAFCPGWARQYQPQAAGGGNDFHTRFWVDADIDAICTRLRPVAGNPPARPAGLGGGGAAAPGFGCRPQGFGKRA
;
A
#
# COMPACT_ATOMS: atom_id res chain seq x y z
N MET A 1 -19.86 6.34 19.04
CA MET A 1 -20.94 6.08 18.06
C MET A 1 -21.38 4.65 18.29
N LYS A 2 -22.67 4.31 18.47
CA LYS A 2 -23.06 2.88 18.60
C LYS A 2 -22.90 2.22 17.23
N HIS A 3 -21.88 1.39 17.07
CA HIS A 3 -21.63 0.65 15.83
C HIS A 3 -22.82 -0.27 15.55
N ARG A 4 -23.62 0.08 14.53
CA ARG A 4 -24.73 -0.76 14.10
C ARG A 4 -24.14 -1.86 13.22
N ILE A 5 -23.60 -2.90 13.85
CA ILE A 5 -22.98 -4.07 13.19
C ILE A 5 -23.94 -4.58 12.10
N ASN A 6 -23.61 -4.28 10.84
CA ASN A 6 -24.49 -4.51 9.68
C ASN A 6 -24.31 -5.93 9.14
N SER A 7 -23.16 -6.55 9.38
CA SER A 7 -23.03 -7.99 9.24
C SER A 7 -23.77 -8.64 10.40
N ARG A 8 -25.05 -9.00 10.19
CA ARG A 8 -25.81 -9.90 11.09
C ARG A 8 -25.06 -11.20 11.42
N THR A 9 -23.96 -11.47 10.74
CA THR A 9 -23.02 -12.54 10.96
C THR A 9 -21.72 -12.00 11.52
N ARG A 10 -21.71 -11.63 12.82
CA ARG A 10 -20.54 -11.95 13.65
C ARG A 10 -20.55 -13.47 13.72
N LEU A 11 -19.89 -14.12 12.77
CA LEU A 11 -19.79 -15.56 12.79
C LEU A 11 -18.88 -15.87 14.00
N LYS A 12 -19.49 -16.03 15.18
CA LYS A 12 -18.82 -16.45 16.41
C LYS A 12 -19.05 -17.94 16.58
N GLY A 13 -17.98 -18.70 16.80
CA GLY A 13 -18.04 -20.14 17.09
C GLY A 13 -17.46 -21.05 16.00
N ARG A 14 -17.45 -22.35 16.27
CA ARG A 14 -16.73 -23.36 15.49
C ARG A 14 -17.13 -23.42 14.00
N MET A 15 -18.40 -23.18 13.69
CA MET A 15 -18.91 -23.16 12.30
C MET A 15 -18.43 -21.95 11.51
N SER A 16 -18.27 -20.79 12.17
CA SER A 16 -17.65 -19.60 11.58
C SER A 16 -16.26 -19.91 11.05
N ARG A 17 -15.42 -20.40 11.96
CA ARG A 17 -14.02 -20.72 11.66
C ARG A 17 -13.93 -21.78 10.56
N LEU A 18 -14.90 -22.70 10.53
CA LEU A 18 -15.02 -23.68 9.45
C LEU A 18 -15.34 -23.01 8.10
N PHE A 19 -16.30 -22.08 8.06
CA PHE A 19 -16.61 -21.31 6.85
C PHE A 19 -15.47 -20.40 6.43
N THR A 20 -14.83 -19.68 7.37
CA THR A 20 -13.64 -18.87 7.09
C THR A 20 -12.53 -19.74 6.50
N ARG A 21 -12.29 -20.92 7.07
CA ARG A 21 -11.32 -21.89 6.53
C ARG A 21 -11.69 -22.41 5.14
N MET A 22 -12.98 -22.54 4.82
CA MET A 22 -13.44 -22.97 3.49
C MET A 22 -13.32 -21.86 2.44
N PHE A 23 -13.62 -20.61 2.81
CA PHE A 23 -13.69 -19.48 1.87
C PHE A 23 -12.41 -18.65 1.80
N TYR A 24 -11.57 -18.72 2.83
CA TYR A 24 -10.28 -18.07 2.90
C TYR A 24 -9.23 -19.15 3.17
N SER A 25 -8.73 -19.77 2.09
CA SER A 25 -7.62 -20.74 2.15
C SER A 25 -6.39 -20.16 2.87
N GLY A 26 -6.28 -18.83 2.86
CA GLY A 26 -5.31 -18.03 3.56
C GLY A 26 -5.42 -17.91 5.08
N ASP A 27 -6.56 -18.26 5.66
CA ASP A 27 -6.78 -18.37 7.11
C ASP A 27 -7.27 -19.79 7.43
N PRO A 28 -6.39 -20.80 7.34
CA PRO A 28 -6.79 -22.20 7.46
C PRO A 28 -7.29 -22.57 8.86
N ARG A 29 -7.26 -21.66 9.82
CA ARG A 29 -7.70 -21.89 11.20
C ARG A 29 -8.80 -20.93 11.66
N GLY A 30 -9.18 -19.93 10.86
CA GLY A 30 -10.17 -18.92 11.23
C GLY A 30 -9.70 -18.09 12.42
N TRP A 31 -8.48 -17.57 12.34
CA TRP A 31 -7.80 -16.86 13.42
C TRP A 31 -8.48 -15.55 13.79
N GLY A 32 -8.99 -14.81 12.81
CA GLY A 32 -9.62 -13.50 13.01
C GLY A 32 -11.14 -13.51 12.93
N ASP A 33 -11.80 -12.67 13.74
CA ASP A 33 -13.17 -12.21 13.55
C ASP A 33 -13.13 -10.93 12.70
N TYR A 34 -13.22 -11.11 11.37
CA TYR A 34 -13.19 -10.03 10.41
C TYR A 34 -14.60 -9.46 10.21
N HIS A 35 -14.72 -8.14 10.28
CA HIS A 35 -15.96 -7.48 9.90
C HIS A 35 -15.71 -6.10 9.31
N ILE A 36 -16.69 -5.66 8.55
CA ILE A 36 -16.66 -4.40 7.82
C ILE A 36 -17.82 -3.54 8.31
N VAL A 37 -17.52 -2.30 8.66
CA VAL A 37 -18.49 -1.30 9.08
C VAL A 37 -18.49 -0.16 8.05
N PRO A 38 -19.64 0.34 7.59
CA PRO A 38 -19.67 1.54 6.78
C PRO A 38 -19.11 2.75 7.53
N GLY A 39 -18.24 3.50 6.88
CA GLY A 39 -17.69 4.77 7.35
C GLY A 39 -18.52 5.97 6.89
N SER A 40 -17.87 7.13 6.76
CA SER A 40 -18.46 8.33 6.16
C SER A 40 -18.33 8.30 4.63
N GLY A 41 -19.33 8.80 3.91
CA GLY A 41 -19.34 8.77 2.45
C GLY A 41 -19.35 7.33 1.91
N ASP A 42 -18.51 7.07 0.90
CA ASP A 42 -18.33 5.74 0.29
C ASP A 42 -17.08 5.01 0.82
N THR A 43 -16.87 5.09 2.13
CA THR A 43 -15.72 4.46 2.80
C THR A 43 -16.16 3.38 3.78
N LEU A 44 -15.22 2.51 4.12
CA LEU A 44 -15.37 1.36 4.99
C LEU A 44 -14.34 1.41 6.12
N TRP A 45 -14.71 0.84 7.25
CA TRP A 45 -13.81 0.46 8.32
C TRP A 45 -13.71 -1.05 8.30
N VAL A 46 -12.50 -1.59 8.29
CA VAL A 46 -12.25 -3.03 8.20
C VAL A 46 -11.49 -3.44 9.44
N HIS A 47 -12.08 -4.31 10.25
CA HIS A 47 -11.51 -4.75 11.52
C HIS A 47 -11.15 -6.23 11.49
N SER A 48 -10.13 -6.60 12.26
CA SER A 48 -9.81 -7.97 12.64
C SER A 48 -9.63 -8.07 14.14
N HIS A 49 -10.45 -8.91 14.79
CA HIS A 49 -10.43 -9.16 16.23
C HIS A 49 -10.09 -10.61 16.58
N GLY A 50 -9.86 -10.88 17.87
CA GLY A 50 -9.70 -12.24 18.40
C GLY A 50 -8.35 -12.87 18.09
N LEU A 51 -7.42 -12.08 17.54
CA LEU A 51 -6.05 -12.48 17.21
C LEU A 51 -5.19 -12.64 18.48
N ASP A 52 -5.58 -11.98 19.56
CA ASP A 52 -5.02 -12.12 20.92
C ASP A 52 -5.05 -13.56 21.45
N ASN A 53 -6.03 -14.38 21.04
CA ASN A 53 -6.09 -15.81 21.37
C ASN A 53 -4.94 -16.63 20.76
N TYR A 54 -4.12 -16.01 19.90
CA TYR A 54 -3.00 -16.61 19.19
C TYR A 54 -1.73 -15.77 19.32
N ASP A 55 -1.64 -14.93 20.36
CA ASP A 55 -0.51 -14.02 20.61
C ASP A 55 -0.23 -13.06 19.43
N LEU A 56 -1.30 -12.67 18.72
CA LEU A 56 -1.26 -11.73 17.60
C LEU A 56 -2.00 -10.43 17.92
N LEU A 57 -1.66 -9.38 17.18
CA LEU A 57 -2.27 -8.05 17.31
C LEU A 57 -3.58 -7.97 16.54
N ASN A 58 -4.58 -7.28 17.11
CA ASN A 58 -5.81 -6.95 16.41
C ASN A 58 -5.59 -5.71 15.54
N PHE A 59 -6.22 -5.66 14.37
CA PHE A 59 -5.93 -4.65 13.35
C PHE A 59 -7.19 -3.95 12.87
N GLU A 60 -7.04 -2.69 12.46
CA GLU A 60 -8.05 -1.96 11.70
C GLU A 60 -7.47 -1.17 10.52
N PHE A 61 -8.27 -1.06 9.47
CA PHE A 61 -8.14 -0.04 8.43
C PHE A 61 -9.31 0.94 8.54
N GLU A 62 -9.01 2.24 8.49
CA GLU A 62 -10.02 3.30 8.45
C GLU A 62 -10.07 3.94 7.06
N GLY A 63 -11.26 4.31 6.60
CA GLY A 63 -11.43 5.14 5.40
C GLY A 63 -11.20 4.39 4.08
N VAL A 64 -11.26 3.05 4.09
CA VAL A 64 -11.04 2.22 2.89
C VAL A 64 -12.15 2.49 1.87
N PRO A 65 -11.84 2.90 0.63
CA PRO A 65 -12.83 3.02 -0.44
C PRO A 65 -13.66 1.74 -0.63
N SER A 66 -14.96 1.88 -0.87
CA SER A 66 -15.88 0.73 -0.88
C SER A 66 -15.55 -0.34 -1.94
N ASP A 67 -14.94 0.08 -3.05
CA ASP A 67 -14.47 -0.76 -4.15
C ASP A 67 -13.26 -1.63 -3.76
N LEU A 68 -12.47 -1.21 -2.75
CA LEU A 68 -11.29 -1.93 -2.27
C LEU A 68 -11.61 -2.89 -1.12
N ARG A 69 -12.89 -3.19 -0.87
CA ARG A 69 -13.33 -4.06 0.23
C ARG A 69 -12.58 -5.39 0.25
N SER A 70 -12.52 -6.07 -0.90
CA SER A 70 -11.90 -7.40 -0.98
C SER A 70 -10.39 -7.33 -0.75
N ASP A 71 -9.74 -6.31 -1.31
CA ASP A 71 -8.30 -6.08 -1.16
C ASP A 71 -7.93 -5.72 0.29
N ALA A 72 -8.78 -4.97 0.99
CA ALA A 72 -8.56 -4.68 2.41
C ALA A 72 -8.60 -5.94 3.28
N VAL A 73 -9.52 -6.87 2.99
CA VAL A 73 -9.57 -8.15 3.71
C VAL A 73 -8.34 -9.00 3.37
N ASP A 74 -7.92 -9.05 2.10
CA ASP A 74 -6.74 -9.79 1.69
C ASP A 74 -5.45 -9.26 2.34
N LEU A 75 -5.25 -7.94 2.31
CA LEU A 75 -4.14 -7.29 2.99
C LEU A 75 -4.16 -7.52 4.52
N MET A 76 -5.35 -7.52 5.14
CA MET A 76 -5.49 -7.86 6.56
C MET A 76 -5.01 -9.28 6.84
N LEU A 77 -5.41 -10.24 6.01
CA LEU A 77 -4.95 -11.63 6.12
C LEU A 77 -3.44 -11.74 5.93
N ALA A 78 -2.89 -10.99 4.99
CA ALA A 78 -1.46 -10.93 4.74
C ALA A 78 -0.67 -10.42 5.95
N LEU A 79 -1.15 -9.36 6.62
CA LEU A 79 -0.57 -8.85 7.88
C LEU A 79 -0.62 -9.88 9.01
N VAL A 80 -1.74 -10.59 9.14
CA VAL A 80 -1.88 -11.67 10.13
C VAL A 80 -0.86 -12.79 9.87
N ARG A 81 -0.67 -13.21 8.60
CA ARG A 81 0.35 -14.20 8.25
C ARG A 81 1.76 -13.70 8.52
N HIS A 82 2.03 -12.43 8.22
CA HIS A 82 3.31 -11.79 8.48
C HIS A 82 3.65 -11.80 9.98
N GLY A 83 2.72 -11.36 10.83
CA GLY A 83 2.90 -11.42 12.28
C GLY A 83 3.10 -12.84 12.82
N LYS A 84 2.51 -13.86 12.17
CA LYS A 84 2.74 -15.27 12.52
C LYS A 84 4.08 -15.84 12.12
N ALA A 85 4.71 -15.28 11.09
CA ALA A 85 6.03 -15.73 10.65
C ALA A 85 7.15 -15.17 11.56
N ASP A 86 6.81 -14.81 12.81
CA ASP A 86 7.66 -14.13 13.79
C ASP A 86 8.30 -12.84 13.26
N GLN A 87 7.70 -12.22 12.24
CA GLN A 87 8.11 -10.89 11.80
C GLN A 87 7.48 -9.90 12.78
N HIS A 88 8.31 -9.39 13.70
CA HIS A 88 7.92 -8.57 14.85
C HIS A 88 7.01 -7.40 14.44
N LEU A 89 5.70 -7.59 14.62
CA LEU A 89 4.72 -6.50 14.61
C LEU A 89 4.62 -5.96 16.03
N GLU A 90 4.89 -4.67 16.18
CA GLU A 90 4.90 -4.01 17.49
C GLU A 90 3.92 -2.84 17.50
N VAL A 91 3.38 -2.55 18.69
CA VAL A 91 2.57 -1.35 18.93
C VAL A 91 3.44 -0.12 18.69
N GLU A 92 2.94 0.86 17.91
CA GLU A 92 3.72 2.03 17.45
C GLU A 92 4.91 1.69 16.52
N GLY A 93 5.03 0.44 16.07
CA GLY A 93 6.13 -0.05 15.24
C GLY A 93 5.89 0.12 13.74
N ASN A 94 6.99 0.31 13.00
CA ASN A 94 6.98 0.20 11.54
C ASN A 94 7.09 -1.27 11.13
N PHE A 95 6.47 -1.63 10.02
CA PHE A 95 6.65 -2.94 9.39
C PHE A 95 6.97 -2.80 7.91
N SER A 96 7.59 -3.83 7.36
CA SER A 96 7.87 -3.97 5.94
C SER A 96 7.92 -5.43 5.55
N GLY A 97 7.38 -5.78 4.40
CA GLY A 97 7.50 -7.14 3.87
C GLY A 97 6.83 -7.28 2.51
N ALA A 98 7.19 -8.33 1.79
CA ALA A 98 6.41 -8.81 0.65
C ALA A 98 5.25 -9.62 1.23
N LEU A 99 4.17 -8.92 1.58
CA LEU A 99 3.03 -9.48 2.30
C LEU A 99 2.17 -10.38 1.41
N SER A 100 2.12 -10.08 0.11
CA SER A 100 1.08 -10.61 -0.78
C SER A 100 1.60 -11.39 -1.98
N VAL A 101 2.90 -11.28 -2.27
CA VAL A 101 3.62 -11.99 -3.32
C VAL A 101 5.01 -12.34 -2.80
N ASP A 102 5.60 -13.43 -3.27
CA ASP A 102 6.96 -13.82 -2.90
C ASP A 102 8.04 -12.97 -3.61
N GLU A 103 7.63 -12.10 -4.54
CA GLU A 103 8.54 -11.26 -5.31
C GLU A 103 8.91 -9.96 -4.57
N PRO A 104 10.21 -9.59 -4.52
CA PRO A 104 10.70 -8.43 -3.78
C PRO A 104 10.31 -7.08 -4.41
N GLY A 105 9.71 -7.07 -5.61
CA GLY A 105 9.39 -5.86 -6.37
C GLY A 105 8.31 -4.97 -5.76
N PHE A 106 7.48 -5.51 -4.86
CA PHE A 106 6.36 -4.79 -4.24
C PHE A 106 6.43 -4.88 -2.73
N LEU A 107 7.41 -4.19 -2.12
CA LEU A 107 7.51 -4.14 -0.68
C LEU A 107 6.34 -3.33 -0.09
N GLN A 108 5.48 -3.98 0.68
CA GLN A 108 4.46 -3.30 1.46
C GLN A 108 5.06 -2.80 2.77
N VAL A 109 4.79 -1.53 3.09
CA VAL A 109 5.37 -0.82 4.23
C VAL A 109 4.29 -0.03 4.95
N GLY A 110 4.31 -0.05 6.28
CA GLY A 110 3.33 0.67 7.08
C GLY A 110 3.76 0.87 8.52
N THR A 111 2.88 1.46 9.32
CA THR A 111 3.05 1.64 10.76
C THR A 111 1.79 1.17 11.48
N LEU A 112 1.97 0.50 12.62
CA LEU A 112 0.87 0.16 13.52
C LEU A 112 0.74 1.26 14.57
N ARG A 113 -0.47 1.77 14.77
CA ARG A 113 -0.76 2.82 15.75
C ARG A 113 -1.81 2.36 16.74
N ASP A 114 -1.58 2.58 18.02
CA ASP A 114 -2.59 2.35 19.04
C ASP A 114 -3.74 3.35 18.83
N THR A 115 -4.94 2.80 18.64
CA THR A 115 -6.16 3.58 18.45
C THR A 115 -6.65 4.20 19.75
N ASN A 116 -6.28 3.62 20.90
CA ASN A 116 -6.83 3.96 22.21
C ASN A 116 -8.36 4.12 22.19
N HIS A 117 -9.05 3.26 21.43
CA HIS A 117 -10.51 3.37 21.26
C HIS A 117 -11.22 3.40 22.61
N GLY A 118 -12.08 4.40 22.79
CA GLY A 118 -12.95 4.50 23.97
C GLY A 118 -14.06 3.43 23.99
N ASP A 119 -14.30 2.76 22.86
CA ASP A 119 -15.23 1.63 22.78
C ASP A 119 -14.57 0.35 23.28
N ALA A 120 -15.22 -0.31 24.26
CA ALA A 120 -14.74 -1.57 24.82
C ALA A 120 -14.65 -2.68 23.77
N GLU A 121 -15.45 -2.65 22.70
CA GLU A 121 -15.37 -3.65 21.63
C GLU A 121 -14.15 -3.46 20.71
N HIS A 122 -13.57 -2.27 20.70
CA HIS A 122 -12.42 -1.90 19.86
C HIS A 122 -11.13 -1.72 20.65
N ARG A 123 -11.15 -2.02 21.95
CA ARG A 123 -9.98 -1.93 22.80
C ARG A 123 -8.87 -2.84 22.28
N GLY A 124 -7.67 -2.30 22.11
CA GLY A 124 -6.50 -3.03 21.64
C GLY A 124 -6.47 -3.26 20.13
N LEU A 125 -7.35 -2.63 19.34
CA LEU A 125 -7.15 -2.52 17.90
C LEU A 125 -5.98 -1.59 17.61
N LEU A 126 -5.09 -2.05 16.73
CA LEU A 126 -4.06 -1.21 16.15
C LEU A 126 -4.49 -0.78 14.76
N ARG A 127 -4.43 0.51 14.50
CA ARG A 127 -4.67 1.05 13.17
C ARG A 127 -3.44 0.88 12.31
N VAL A 128 -3.65 0.34 11.13
CA VAL A 128 -2.61 0.27 10.10
C VAL A 128 -2.66 1.55 9.28
N VAL A 129 -1.57 2.29 9.29
CA VAL A 129 -1.40 3.54 8.52
C VAL A 129 -0.19 3.42 7.59
N ASP A 130 -0.08 4.33 6.63
CA ASP A 130 1.13 4.44 5.82
C ASP A 130 2.34 4.72 6.71
N ARG A 131 3.53 4.27 6.29
CA ARG A 131 4.73 4.34 7.14
C ARG A 131 5.01 5.78 7.59
N GLY A 132 5.14 5.95 8.91
CA GLY A 132 5.43 7.23 9.55
C GLY A 132 4.22 8.11 9.79
N GLU A 133 3.06 7.79 9.21
CA GLU A 133 1.86 8.60 9.38
C GLU A 133 1.29 8.47 10.81
N PRO A 134 0.54 9.49 11.28
CA PRO A 134 -0.14 9.44 12.56
C PRO A 134 -1.40 8.56 12.49
N MET A 135 -1.91 8.15 13.65
CA MET A 135 -3.15 7.36 13.77
C MET A 135 -4.36 7.99 13.06
N GLY A 136 -4.45 9.33 13.02
CA GLY A 136 -5.55 10.04 12.36
C GLY A 136 -5.42 10.21 10.84
N ALA A 137 -4.43 9.60 10.19
CA ALA A 137 -4.17 9.77 8.76
C ALA A 137 -5.25 9.15 7.85
N GLY A 138 -6.09 8.25 8.38
CA GLY A 138 -7.15 7.58 7.63
C GLY A 138 -6.63 6.46 6.72
N PHE A 139 -6.99 6.50 5.44
CA PHE A 139 -6.73 5.43 4.48
C PHE A 139 -5.23 5.31 4.15
N PRO A 140 -4.58 4.14 4.37
CA PRO A 140 -3.16 3.93 4.07
C PRO A 140 -2.93 3.69 2.57
N ALA A 141 -2.98 4.78 1.80
CA ALA A 141 -2.95 4.79 0.35
C ALA A 141 -1.69 4.12 -0.23
N ARG A 142 -0.50 4.39 0.32
CA ARG A 142 0.77 3.84 -0.19
C ARG A 142 0.85 2.33 0.00
N LEU A 143 0.43 1.86 1.18
CA LEU A 143 0.34 0.45 1.51
C LEU A 143 -0.62 -0.27 0.55
N PHE A 144 -1.83 0.30 0.35
CA PHE A 144 -2.83 -0.28 -0.55
C PHE A 144 -2.39 -0.28 -2.01
N ALA A 145 -1.78 0.80 -2.50
CA ALA A 145 -1.26 0.84 -3.87
C ALA A 145 -0.20 -0.25 -4.10
N SER A 146 0.74 -0.40 -3.16
CA SER A 146 1.78 -1.45 -3.23
C SER A 146 1.17 -2.86 -3.14
N HIS A 147 0.12 -3.04 -2.33
CA HIS A 147 -0.61 -4.31 -2.25
C HIS A 147 -1.36 -4.62 -3.56
N LEU A 148 -2.08 -3.65 -4.13
CA LEU A 148 -2.81 -3.82 -5.38
C LEU A 148 -1.89 -4.17 -6.55
N ALA A 149 -0.75 -3.49 -6.66
CA ALA A 149 0.24 -3.76 -7.68
C ALA A 149 0.84 -5.18 -7.52
N ALA A 150 1.17 -5.59 -6.29
CA ALA A 150 1.58 -6.97 -6.02
C ALA A 150 0.53 -8.00 -6.46
N ARG A 151 -0.73 -7.81 -6.05
CA ARG A 151 -1.83 -8.72 -6.43
C ARG A 151 -2.08 -8.75 -7.94
N ALA A 152 -1.78 -7.65 -8.66
CA ALA A 152 -1.95 -7.60 -10.09
C ALA A 152 -1.01 -8.58 -10.82
N GLU A 153 0.22 -8.79 -10.34
CA GLU A 153 1.15 -9.73 -10.99
C GLU A 153 0.69 -11.20 -10.93
N GLU A 154 -0.08 -11.57 -9.91
CA GLU A 154 -0.63 -12.93 -9.82
C GLU A 154 -1.86 -13.17 -10.70
N ILE A 155 -2.42 -12.12 -11.31
CA ILE A 155 -3.65 -12.24 -12.08
C ILE A 155 -3.34 -12.58 -13.54
N SER A 156 -3.82 -13.72 -14.02
CA SER A 156 -3.60 -14.13 -15.41
C SER A 156 -4.40 -13.34 -16.44
N SER A 157 -5.47 -12.64 -16.03
CA SER A 157 -6.31 -11.86 -16.95
C SER A 157 -5.76 -10.45 -17.12
N ALA A 158 -5.25 -10.11 -18.32
CA ALA A 158 -4.72 -8.77 -18.64
C ALA A 158 -5.68 -7.63 -18.26
N LYS A 159 -6.98 -7.77 -18.55
CA LYS A 159 -8.01 -6.77 -18.17
C LYS A 159 -8.19 -6.60 -16.66
N GLN A 160 -7.90 -7.62 -15.86
CA GLN A 160 -7.93 -7.49 -14.41
C GLN A 160 -6.62 -6.92 -13.85
N ARG A 161 -5.46 -7.28 -14.45
CA ARG A 161 -4.16 -6.67 -14.16
C ARG A 161 -4.20 -5.16 -14.39
N GLU A 162 -4.63 -4.75 -15.59
CA GLU A 162 -4.78 -3.34 -16.01
C GLU A 162 -5.59 -2.54 -14.98
N ARG A 163 -6.80 -3.01 -14.64
CA ARG A 163 -7.65 -2.36 -13.63
C ARG A 163 -6.98 -2.23 -12.27
N LYS A 164 -6.25 -3.25 -11.81
CA LYS A 164 -5.56 -3.18 -10.51
C LYS A 164 -4.39 -2.21 -10.53
N PHE A 165 -3.56 -2.22 -11.57
CA PHE A 165 -2.46 -1.27 -11.68
C PHE A 165 -2.94 0.17 -11.82
N ARG A 166 -3.97 0.41 -12.66
CA ARG A 166 -4.58 1.74 -12.77
C ARG A 166 -5.11 2.20 -11.42
N ARG A 167 -5.82 1.32 -10.70
CA ARG A 167 -6.35 1.63 -9.36
C ARG A 167 -5.24 1.91 -8.34
N ALA A 168 -4.13 1.17 -8.38
CA ALA A 168 -2.96 1.43 -7.53
C ALA A 168 -2.41 2.86 -7.77
N LEU A 169 -2.24 3.25 -9.03
CA LEU A 169 -1.75 4.57 -9.42
C LEU A 169 -2.74 5.71 -9.13
N GLU A 170 -4.06 5.45 -9.20
CA GLU A 170 -5.09 6.41 -8.79
C GLU A 170 -5.03 6.72 -7.29
N ILE A 171 -4.84 5.68 -6.47
CA ILE A 171 -4.79 5.81 -5.01
C ILE A 171 -3.52 6.51 -4.58
N PHE A 172 -2.38 6.11 -5.16
CA PHE A 172 -1.09 6.69 -4.87
C PHE A 172 -0.30 6.82 -6.17
N PRO A 173 -0.34 8.00 -6.84
CA PRO A 173 0.39 8.19 -8.10
C PRO A 173 1.91 8.32 -7.90
N GLY A 174 2.33 8.51 -6.65
CA GLY A 174 3.70 8.83 -6.28
C GLY A 174 4.08 10.29 -6.52
N GLU A 175 5.30 10.63 -6.12
CA GLU A 175 5.96 11.86 -6.51
C GLU A 175 7.08 11.50 -7.49
N PRO A 176 7.24 12.22 -8.61
CA PRO A 176 8.33 11.96 -9.56
C PRO A 176 9.67 11.99 -8.85
N ALA A 177 10.54 11.02 -9.14
CA ALA A 177 11.89 11.05 -8.62
C ALA A 177 12.61 12.30 -9.11
N SER A 178 13.36 12.98 -8.23
CA SER A 178 14.25 14.03 -8.69
C SER A 178 15.25 13.40 -9.67
N ALA A 179 15.61 14.13 -10.73
CA ALA A 179 16.59 13.62 -11.70
C ALA A 179 17.98 13.36 -11.08
N ASP A 180 18.22 13.92 -9.88
CA ASP A 180 19.46 13.82 -9.11
C ASP A 180 19.43 12.69 -8.06
N LEU A 181 18.34 11.93 -7.95
CA LEU A 181 18.24 10.78 -7.06
C LEU A 181 19.16 9.68 -7.61
N ARG A 182 20.40 9.68 -7.13
CA ARG A 182 21.32 8.56 -7.28
C ARG A 182 20.81 7.46 -6.37
N VAL A 183 20.52 6.29 -6.96
CA VAL A 183 20.42 5.03 -6.22
C VAL A 183 21.81 4.80 -5.63
N ASP A 184 21.98 5.21 -4.37
CA ASP A 184 23.23 5.01 -3.66
C ASP A 184 23.25 3.58 -3.13
N ASP A 185 24.02 2.72 -3.81
CA ASP A 185 24.22 1.31 -3.45
C ASP A 185 25.03 1.14 -2.14
N SER A 186 25.35 2.23 -1.44
CA SER A 186 26.18 2.22 -0.23
C SER A 186 25.39 2.00 1.07
N GLY A 187 24.86 0.79 1.24
CA GLY A 187 24.80 0.14 2.56
C GLY A 187 23.54 0.36 3.41
N GLY A 188 22.64 -0.62 3.31
CA GLY A 188 21.99 -1.25 4.47
C GLY A 188 20.63 -0.70 4.93
N GLY A 189 20.20 0.45 4.44
CA GLY A 189 18.86 0.99 4.70
C GLY A 189 18.17 1.33 3.39
N TRP A 190 17.05 0.68 3.09
CA TRP A 190 16.23 1.06 1.95
C TRP A 190 15.73 2.49 2.15
N ASP A 191 16.07 3.41 1.25
CA ASP A 191 15.45 4.74 1.25
C ASP A 191 13.96 4.55 0.98
N MET A 192 13.12 5.06 1.87
CA MET A 192 11.68 4.97 1.72
C MET A 192 11.17 5.68 0.47
N THR A 193 11.88 6.71 0.04
CA THR A 193 11.64 7.42 -1.22
C THR A 193 11.85 6.46 -2.38
N GLU A 194 12.95 5.70 -2.36
CA GLU A 194 13.30 4.72 -3.37
C GLU A 194 12.32 3.54 -3.41
N LEU A 195 11.93 3.00 -2.26
CA LEU A 195 10.92 1.93 -2.17
C LEU A 195 9.58 2.35 -2.76
N GLN A 196 9.11 3.56 -2.41
CA GLN A 196 7.85 4.10 -2.93
C GLN A 196 7.94 4.38 -4.42
N GLN A 197 9.08 4.88 -4.89
CA GLN A 197 9.34 5.08 -6.31
C GLN A 197 9.37 3.75 -7.05
N THR A 198 9.94 2.70 -6.44
CA THR A 198 10.01 1.35 -7.02
C THR A 198 8.62 0.75 -7.17
N SER A 199 7.77 0.78 -6.13
CA SER A 199 6.38 0.27 -6.24
C SER A 199 5.58 1.01 -7.31
N ASN A 200 5.73 2.33 -7.41
CA ASN A 200 5.01 3.15 -8.40
C ASN A 200 5.54 2.97 -9.82
N LEU A 201 6.85 2.78 -9.96
CA LEU A 201 7.48 2.43 -11.23
C LEU A 201 7.00 1.05 -11.69
N ALA A 202 7.05 0.06 -10.80
CA ALA A 202 6.58 -1.30 -11.07
C ALA A 202 5.09 -1.30 -11.44
N ALA A 203 4.26 -0.51 -10.76
CA ALA A 203 2.85 -0.37 -11.14
C ALA A 203 2.64 0.25 -12.52
N ARG A 204 3.47 1.22 -12.95
CA ARG A 204 3.41 1.78 -14.31
C ARG A 204 3.86 0.77 -15.36
N ILE A 205 4.96 0.06 -15.11
CA ILE A 205 5.47 -1.00 -15.99
C ILE A 205 4.40 -2.10 -16.16
N GLY A 206 3.86 -2.61 -15.05
CA GLY A 206 2.81 -3.62 -15.07
C GLY A 206 1.52 -3.14 -15.74
N LEU A 207 1.15 -1.86 -15.61
CA LEU A 207 0.04 -1.28 -16.35
C LEU A 207 0.32 -1.28 -17.85
N ALA A 208 1.49 -0.82 -18.26
CA ALA A 208 1.89 -0.80 -19.67
C ALA A 208 1.86 -2.20 -20.28
N ASP A 209 2.42 -3.20 -19.60
CA ASP A 209 2.38 -4.60 -20.05
C ASP A 209 0.94 -5.11 -20.18
N ALA A 210 0.10 -4.85 -19.18
CA ALA A 210 -1.30 -5.28 -19.22
C ALA A 210 -2.08 -4.62 -20.38
N LEU A 211 -1.77 -3.36 -20.73
CA LEU A 211 -2.34 -2.67 -21.89
C LEU A 211 -1.85 -3.27 -23.21
N LEU A 212 -0.57 -3.62 -23.30
CA LEU A 212 -0.03 -4.30 -24.49
C LEU A 212 -0.65 -5.69 -24.69
N ASP A 213 -0.87 -6.44 -23.61
CA ASP A 213 -1.57 -7.74 -23.64
C ASP A 213 -3.03 -7.62 -24.11
N LEU A 214 -3.62 -6.41 -23.99
CA LEU A 214 -4.97 -6.08 -24.46
C LEU A 214 -4.99 -5.51 -25.89
N ASP A 215 -3.84 -5.44 -26.57
CA ASP A 215 -3.65 -4.79 -27.87
C ASP A 215 -3.92 -3.27 -27.84
N GLU A 216 -3.87 -2.65 -26.66
CA GLU A 216 -3.99 -1.19 -26.45
C GLU A 216 -2.62 -0.51 -26.57
N ARG A 217 -1.97 -0.72 -27.72
CA ARG A 217 -0.55 -0.43 -27.92
C ARG A 217 -0.14 1.02 -27.67
N ASP A 218 -0.91 1.99 -28.15
CA ASP A 218 -0.57 3.40 -28.04
C ASP A 218 -0.62 3.87 -26.56
N GLU A 219 -1.62 3.42 -25.80
CA GLU A 219 -1.73 3.74 -24.37
C GLU A 219 -0.63 3.04 -23.56
N GLY A 220 -0.35 1.76 -23.83
CA GLY A 220 0.73 1.04 -23.16
C GLY A 220 2.10 1.70 -23.38
N LEU A 221 2.38 2.15 -24.60
CA LEU A 221 3.59 2.92 -24.92
C LEU A 221 3.65 4.24 -24.15
N GLN A 222 2.54 4.98 -24.09
CA GLN A 222 2.49 6.22 -23.32
C GLN A 222 2.79 5.97 -21.84
N VAL A 223 2.22 4.92 -21.24
CA VAL A 223 2.46 4.59 -19.82
C VAL A 223 3.93 4.21 -19.57
N PHE A 224 4.60 3.53 -20.51
CA PHE A 224 6.04 3.29 -20.40
C PHE A 224 6.86 4.58 -20.41
N GLU A 225 6.52 5.51 -21.29
CA GLU A 225 7.19 6.81 -21.33
C GLU A 225 6.99 7.58 -20.02
N GLU A 226 5.78 7.51 -19.44
CA GLU A 226 5.49 8.06 -18.11
C GLU A 226 6.32 7.38 -17.02
N ALA A 227 6.53 6.06 -17.10
CA ALA A 227 7.40 5.32 -16.19
C ALA A 227 8.87 5.80 -16.26
N ILE A 228 9.39 6.00 -17.48
CA ILE A 228 10.72 6.57 -17.73
C ILE A 228 10.82 7.98 -17.12
N ALA A 229 9.83 8.84 -17.39
CA ALA A 229 9.82 10.21 -16.89
C ALA A 229 9.69 10.27 -15.36
N PHE A 230 9.02 9.29 -14.76
CA PHE A 230 8.85 9.18 -13.32
C PHE A 230 10.16 8.78 -12.60
N CYS A 231 10.92 7.83 -13.17
CA CYS A 231 12.18 7.33 -12.61
C CYS A 231 13.32 7.28 -13.66
N PRO A 232 13.83 8.43 -14.13
CA PRO A 232 14.80 8.46 -15.22
C PRO A 232 16.16 7.88 -14.84
N GLY A 233 16.57 7.98 -13.58
CA GLY A 233 17.80 7.36 -13.08
C GLY A 233 17.77 5.84 -13.23
N TRP A 234 16.66 5.22 -12.82
CA TRP A 234 16.43 3.78 -12.97
C TRP A 234 16.42 3.37 -14.44
N ALA A 235 15.70 4.11 -15.30
CA ALA A 235 15.62 3.80 -16.73
C ALA A 235 17.01 3.76 -17.38
N ARG A 236 17.88 4.74 -17.07
CA ARG A 236 19.27 4.78 -17.58
C ARG A 236 20.13 3.63 -17.06
N GLN A 237 19.91 3.19 -15.83
CA GLN A 237 20.61 2.04 -15.25
C GLN A 237 20.12 0.71 -15.84
N TYR A 238 18.83 0.61 -16.18
CA TYR A 238 18.21 -0.59 -16.74
C TYR A 238 18.52 -0.78 -18.23
N GLN A 239 18.60 0.29 -19.01
CA GLN A 239 18.79 0.24 -20.47
C GLN A 239 19.99 -0.62 -20.92
N PRO A 240 21.20 -0.56 -20.31
CA PRO A 240 22.29 -1.46 -20.65
C PRO A 240 22.03 -2.94 -20.32
N GLN A 241 21.22 -3.22 -19.29
CA GLN A 241 20.86 -4.58 -18.88
C GLN A 241 19.85 -5.17 -19.87
N ALA A 242 18.89 -4.35 -20.30
CA ALA A 242 17.94 -4.71 -21.35
C ALA A 242 18.65 -5.01 -22.68
N ALA A 243 19.72 -4.29 -23.03
CA ALA A 243 20.48 -4.55 -24.26
C ALA A 243 21.12 -5.96 -24.33
N GLY A 244 21.34 -6.61 -23.18
CA GLY A 244 21.78 -8.01 -23.10
C GLY A 244 20.64 -9.04 -23.03
N GLY A 245 19.39 -8.57 -22.99
CA GLY A 245 18.18 -9.38 -22.81
C GLY A 245 17.61 -9.97 -24.10
N GLY A 246 16.43 -10.60 -23.97
CA GLY A 246 15.72 -11.23 -25.07
C GLY A 246 15.27 -10.25 -26.17
N ASN A 247 14.76 -10.79 -27.28
CA ASN A 247 14.34 -9.99 -28.43
C ASN A 247 12.85 -9.62 -28.40
N ASP A 248 12.25 -9.57 -27.21
CA ASP A 248 10.85 -9.20 -27.01
C ASP A 248 10.63 -7.68 -27.15
N PHE A 249 9.36 -7.30 -27.29
CA PHE A 249 8.97 -5.91 -27.50
C PHE A 249 9.41 -5.01 -26.33
N HIS A 250 9.21 -5.49 -25.09
CA HIS A 250 9.54 -4.76 -23.88
C HIS A 250 11.02 -4.38 -23.85
N THR A 251 11.88 -5.37 -24.06
CA THR A 251 13.33 -5.19 -24.08
C THR A 251 13.75 -4.19 -25.17
N ARG A 252 13.18 -4.29 -26.38
CA ARG A 252 13.47 -3.32 -27.45
C ARG A 252 13.00 -1.91 -27.13
N PHE A 253 11.81 -1.75 -26.55
CA PHE A 253 11.31 -0.43 -26.16
C PHE A 253 12.30 0.27 -25.22
N TRP A 254 12.78 -0.42 -24.17
CA TRP A 254 13.75 0.15 -23.24
C TRP A 254 15.10 0.46 -23.88
N VAL A 255 15.58 -0.42 -24.78
CA VAL A 255 16.84 -0.22 -25.50
C VAL A 255 16.77 0.99 -26.44
N ASP A 256 15.66 1.15 -27.16
CA ASP A 256 15.49 2.18 -28.18
C ASP A 256 14.97 3.51 -27.61
N ALA A 257 14.52 3.53 -26.35
CA ALA A 257 13.96 4.73 -25.72
C ALA A 257 15.01 5.86 -25.61
N ASP A 258 14.69 7.01 -26.21
CA ASP A 258 15.40 8.26 -25.98
C ASP A 258 14.92 8.87 -24.64
N ILE A 259 15.55 8.42 -23.55
CA ILE A 259 15.20 8.80 -22.18
C ILE A 259 15.19 10.32 -22.00
N ASP A 260 16.17 11.03 -22.57
CA ASP A 260 16.29 12.48 -22.42
C ASP A 260 15.19 13.22 -23.20
N ALA A 261 14.85 12.77 -24.41
CA ALA A 261 13.73 13.33 -25.17
C ALA A 261 12.38 13.07 -24.47
N ILE A 262 12.15 11.85 -23.97
CA ILE A 262 10.94 11.49 -23.21
C ILE A 262 10.82 12.36 -21.97
N CYS A 263 11.88 12.46 -21.18
CA CYS A 263 11.91 13.30 -19.98
C CYS A 263 11.70 14.78 -20.31
N THR A 264 12.25 15.27 -21.42
CA THR A 264 12.04 16.66 -21.86
C THR A 264 10.59 16.91 -22.23
N ARG A 265 9.94 15.98 -22.91
CA ARG A 265 8.54 16.08 -23.33
C ARG A 265 7.56 15.95 -22.16
N LEU A 266 7.83 15.05 -21.22
CA LEU A 266 6.89 14.69 -20.14
C LEU A 266 7.19 15.38 -18.81
N ARG A 267 8.34 16.04 -18.63
CA ARG A 267 8.58 16.83 -17.43
C ARG A 267 7.45 17.85 -17.29
N PRO A 268 6.74 17.87 -16.15
CA PRO A 268 5.80 18.94 -15.89
C PRO A 268 6.58 20.25 -15.94
N VAL A 269 6.18 21.16 -16.83
CA VAL A 269 6.64 22.55 -16.81
C VAL A 269 6.43 23.01 -15.37
N ALA A 270 7.50 23.36 -14.66
CA ALA A 270 7.45 23.69 -13.24
C ALA A 270 6.40 24.79 -13.00
N GLY A 271 5.20 24.37 -12.64
CA GLY A 271 4.00 25.18 -12.72
C GLY A 271 2.93 24.53 -11.86
N ASN A 272 3.10 24.67 -10.56
CA ASN A 272 2.27 24.16 -9.46
C ASN A 272 1.99 22.65 -9.50
N PRO A 273 2.41 21.86 -8.48
CA PRO A 273 1.93 20.49 -8.35
C PRO A 273 0.39 20.50 -8.37
N PRO A 274 -0.26 19.53 -9.04
CA PRO A 274 -1.72 19.44 -9.02
C PRO A 274 -2.17 19.43 -7.55
N ALA A 275 -3.11 20.32 -7.22
CA ALA A 275 -3.65 20.40 -5.88
C ALA A 275 -4.11 19.00 -5.46
N ARG A 276 -3.68 18.52 -4.27
CA ARG A 276 -4.18 17.26 -3.70
C ARG A 276 -5.70 17.23 -3.87
N PRO A 277 -6.29 16.16 -4.41
CA PRO A 277 -7.73 16.08 -4.61
C PRO A 277 -8.42 16.39 -3.28
N ALA A 278 -9.27 17.42 -3.27
CA ALA A 278 -9.91 17.98 -2.09
C ALA A 278 -10.92 17.03 -1.40
N GLY A 279 -10.95 15.74 -1.75
CA GLY A 279 -11.89 14.73 -1.27
C GLY A 279 -11.28 13.63 -0.38
N LEU A 280 -9.95 13.57 -0.23
CA LEU A 280 -9.28 12.60 0.67
C LEU A 280 -8.60 13.28 1.87
N GLY A 281 -8.86 14.58 2.07
CA GLY A 281 -8.43 15.27 3.27
C GLY A 281 -9.15 14.68 4.48
N GLY A 282 -8.43 13.89 5.28
CA GLY A 282 -8.84 13.56 6.64
C GLY A 282 -9.32 14.84 7.31
N GLY A 283 -10.58 14.86 7.73
CA GLY A 283 -11.16 15.98 8.45
C GLY A 283 -10.30 16.24 9.67
N GLY A 284 -9.43 17.24 9.58
CA GLY A 284 -8.61 17.71 10.69
C GLY A 284 -9.54 18.28 11.75
N ALA A 285 -10.01 17.43 12.66
CA ALA A 285 -10.46 17.88 13.95
C ALA A 285 -9.24 18.52 14.63
N ALA A 286 -9.26 19.84 14.78
CA ALA A 286 -8.28 20.55 15.56
C ALA A 286 -8.20 19.92 16.95
N ALA A 287 -7.07 19.28 17.28
CA ALA A 287 -6.81 18.80 18.61
C ALA A 287 -6.76 20.01 19.57
N PRO A 288 -7.44 19.97 20.72
CA PRO A 288 -7.28 21.01 21.73
C PRO A 288 -5.83 21.00 22.24
N GLY A 289 -5.19 22.16 22.19
CA GLY A 289 -3.79 22.33 22.60
C GLY A 289 -3.57 21.94 24.05
N PHE A 290 -2.84 20.85 24.27
CA PHE A 290 -2.27 20.53 25.58
C PHE A 290 -0.90 21.20 25.71
N GLY A 291 -0.87 22.30 26.45
CA GLY A 291 0.38 22.93 26.88
C GLY A 291 1.08 22.07 27.93
N CYS A 292 2.16 21.40 27.55
CA CYS A 292 3.09 20.81 28.51
C CYS A 292 4.16 21.83 28.88
N ARG A 293 4.18 22.24 30.16
CA ARG A 293 5.30 22.94 30.79
C ARG A 293 6.46 21.96 31.03
N PRO A 294 7.72 22.37 30.90
CA PRO A 294 8.86 21.55 31.30
C PRO A 294 8.99 21.53 32.82
N GLN A 295 9.00 20.34 33.43
CA GLN A 295 9.53 20.15 34.78
C GLN A 295 10.99 19.71 34.69
N GLY A 296 11.84 20.45 35.39
CA GLY A 296 13.29 20.25 35.41
C GLY A 296 13.71 19.00 36.20
N PHE A 297 14.76 18.35 35.73
CA PHE A 297 15.46 17.30 36.46
C PHE A 297 16.41 17.92 37.49
N GLY A 298 16.10 17.68 38.77
CA GLY A 298 17.03 17.89 39.87
C GLY A 298 18.02 16.72 39.96
N LYS A 299 19.31 17.02 39.92
CA LYS A 299 20.40 16.12 40.30
C LYS A 299 20.33 15.84 41.80
N ARG A 300 20.63 14.60 42.21
CA ARG A 300 21.25 14.35 43.51
C ARG A 300 22.44 13.40 43.33
N ALA A 301 23.53 13.81 43.99
CA ALA A 301 24.69 13.02 44.35
C ALA A 301 24.34 12.06 45.50
#